data_AF-A0A7Y8HKG1-F1
#
_entry.id   AF-A0A7Y8HKG1-F1
#
_cell.length_a   1.000
_cell.length_b   1.000
_cell.length_c   1.000
_cell.angle_alpha   90.00
_cell.angle_beta   90.00
_cell.angle_gamma   90.00
#
_symmetry.space_group_name_H-M   'P 1'
#
loop_
_entity.id
_entity.type
_entity.pdbx_description
1 polymer ?
#
loop_
_entity_poly.entity_id
_entity_poly.type
_entity_poly.pdbx_seq_one_letter_code
_entity_poly.pdbx_strand_id
1 'polypeptide(L)'
;MALKKTEIKHNDNLMEFYNLEECLDFFEEQKDIAKKHYALEKMVEFSEGSKELLKIMINNESDKNLISFISSLLAKVDPKIAPIEELLEAMKIENAYLRNHVISILQDYGKEIKYYIVKYLIGDDRDLRIFAINVLGDVKFPESREMMLELLQKEDDVNVAMTAVDYLQEIGQIEDIPIIEKLKSKFKNEPYVEFAVNNAIKMIKA
;
A
#
# COMPACT_ATOMS: atom_id res chain seq x y z
N MET A 1 -26.50 -44.41 -30.94
CA MET A 1 -26.37 -42.98 -31.26
C MET A 1 -27.51 -42.24 -30.56
N ALA A 2 -27.18 -41.41 -29.57
CA ALA A 2 -27.97 -40.33 -28.96
C ALA A 2 -27.48 -40.20 -27.50
N LEU A 3 -26.34 -39.54 -27.34
CA LEU A 3 -25.89 -39.00 -26.06
C LEU A 3 -26.96 -38.01 -25.59
N LYS A 4 -27.62 -38.31 -24.47
CA LYS A 4 -28.45 -37.32 -23.76
C LYS A 4 -27.54 -36.17 -23.38
N LYS A 5 -27.65 -35.05 -24.09
CA LYS A 5 -27.19 -33.75 -23.61
C LYS A 5 -27.88 -33.49 -22.29
N THR A 6 -27.14 -33.54 -21.21
CA THR A 6 -27.59 -33.01 -19.92
C THR A 6 -27.69 -31.51 -20.11
N GLU A 7 -28.91 -31.01 -20.29
CA GLU A 7 -29.21 -29.59 -20.25
C GLU A 7 -28.85 -29.08 -18.86
N ILE A 8 -27.79 -28.27 -18.78
CA ILE A 8 -27.49 -27.48 -17.59
C ILE A 8 -28.61 -26.45 -17.51
N LYS A 9 -29.58 -26.70 -16.63
CA LYS A 9 -30.56 -25.68 -16.26
C LYS A 9 -29.79 -24.54 -15.59
N HIS A 10 -29.82 -23.37 -16.21
CA HIS A 10 -29.53 -22.11 -15.52
C HIS A 10 -30.58 -21.93 -14.43
N ASN A 11 -30.24 -22.38 -13.23
CA ASN A 11 -30.94 -22.02 -12.02
C ASN A 11 -30.11 -20.91 -11.39
N ASP A 12 -30.76 -19.87 -10.87
CA ASP A 12 -30.16 -18.76 -10.10
C ASP A 12 -29.55 -19.20 -8.75
N ASN A 13 -29.05 -20.44 -8.65
CA ASN A 13 -28.18 -20.87 -7.57
C ASN A 13 -26.76 -20.45 -7.93
N LEU A 14 -26.33 -19.35 -7.33
CA LEU A 14 -24.91 -19.00 -7.28
C LEU A 14 -24.13 -20.23 -6.75
N MET A 15 -23.04 -20.58 -7.43
CA MET A 15 -22.21 -21.74 -7.09
C MET A 15 -21.62 -21.56 -5.69
N GLU A 16 -21.84 -22.52 -4.79
CA GLU A 16 -21.18 -22.52 -3.48
C GLU A 16 -19.74 -23.03 -3.62
N PHE A 17 -18.82 -22.39 -2.92
CA PHE A 17 -17.44 -22.82 -2.77
C PHE A 17 -17.20 -23.23 -1.32
N TYR A 18 -16.46 -24.31 -1.10
CA TYR A 18 -16.17 -24.84 0.23
C TYR A 18 -14.76 -24.50 0.72
N ASN A 19 -13.88 -24.05 -0.19
CA ASN A 19 -12.52 -23.66 0.11
C ASN A 19 -11.98 -22.67 -0.95
N LEU A 20 -10.82 -22.07 -0.66
CA LEU A 20 -10.18 -21.09 -1.54
C LEU A 20 -9.73 -21.70 -2.88
N GLU A 21 -9.30 -22.95 -2.90
CA GLU A 21 -8.84 -23.66 -4.11
C GLU A 21 -9.96 -23.76 -5.15
N GLU A 22 -11.17 -24.12 -4.71
CA GLU A 22 -12.35 -24.16 -5.59
C GLU A 22 -12.69 -22.79 -6.20
N CYS A 23 -12.52 -21.69 -5.45
CA CYS A 23 -12.69 -20.34 -6.00
C CYS A 23 -11.64 -20.01 -7.06
N LEU A 24 -10.39 -20.41 -6.83
CA LEU A 24 -9.27 -20.15 -7.74
C LEU A 24 -9.44 -20.93 -9.05
N ASP A 25 -9.69 -22.23 -8.95
CA ASP A 25 -9.94 -23.09 -10.11
C ASP A 25 -11.09 -22.53 -10.96
N PHE A 26 -12.19 -22.15 -10.30
CA PHE A 26 -13.31 -21.54 -11.00
C PHE A 26 -12.91 -20.22 -11.68
N PHE A 27 -12.22 -19.32 -10.99
CA PHE A 27 -11.75 -18.05 -11.55
C PHE A 27 -10.87 -18.25 -12.80
N GLU A 28 -9.96 -19.22 -12.77
CA GLU A 28 -9.03 -19.53 -13.86
C GLU A 28 -9.75 -20.14 -15.08
N GLU A 29 -10.70 -21.05 -14.85
CA GLU A 29 -11.46 -21.70 -15.92
C GLU A 29 -12.49 -20.78 -16.60
N GLN A 30 -13.02 -19.80 -15.86
CA GLN A 30 -14.08 -18.94 -16.38
C GLN A 30 -13.57 -17.93 -17.40
N LYS A 31 -14.32 -17.76 -18.50
CA LYS A 31 -14.12 -16.65 -19.47
C LYS A 31 -15.07 -15.48 -19.23
N ASP A 32 -16.16 -15.74 -18.52
CA ASP A 32 -17.19 -14.74 -18.23
C ASP A 32 -16.74 -13.83 -17.06
N ILE A 33 -16.75 -12.51 -17.29
CA ILE A 33 -16.27 -11.52 -16.33
C ILE A 33 -17.11 -11.52 -15.05
N ALA A 34 -18.44 -11.66 -15.16
CA ALA A 34 -19.31 -11.65 -14.00
C ALA A 34 -19.05 -12.87 -13.10
N LYS A 35 -18.80 -14.03 -13.70
CA LYS A 35 -18.41 -15.23 -12.95
C LYS A 35 -17.02 -15.11 -12.32
N LYS A 36 -16.04 -14.49 -13.02
CA LYS A 36 -14.74 -14.19 -12.42
C LYS A 36 -14.88 -13.29 -11.20
N HIS A 37 -15.63 -12.21 -11.34
CA HIS A 37 -15.91 -11.27 -10.23
C HIS A 37 -16.57 -11.99 -9.06
N TYR A 38 -17.54 -12.86 -9.32
CA TYR A 38 -18.18 -13.66 -8.29
C TYR A 38 -17.19 -14.54 -7.52
N ALA A 39 -16.26 -15.23 -8.20
CA ALA A 39 -15.22 -15.98 -7.50
C ALA A 39 -14.31 -15.09 -6.65
N LEU A 40 -13.87 -13.93 -7.17
CA LEU A 40 -13.04 -13.00 -6.41
C LEU A 40 -13.75 -12.45 -5.16
N GLU A 41 -15.05 -12.15 -5.25
CA GLU A 41 -15.88 -11.75 -4.10
C GLU A 41 -15.90 -12.86 -3.04
N LYS A 42 -16.00 -14.12 -3.47
CA LYS A 42 -16.02 -15.29 -2.59
C LYS A 42 -14.68 -15.61 -1.96
N MET A 43 -13.56 -15.31 -2.63
CA MET A 43 -12.23 -15.51 -2.04
C MET A 43 -12.07 -14.78 -0.71
N VAL A 44 -12.66 -13.58 -0.55
CA VAL A 44 -12.57 -12.79 0.70
C VAL A 44 -13.12 -13.53 1.92
N GLU A 45 -14.03 -14.49 1.73
CA GLU A 45 -14.65 -15.27 2.81
C GLU A 45 -13.71 -16.35 3.38
N PHE A 46 -12.60 -16.66 2.70
CA PHE A 46 -11.66 -17.70 3.09
C PHE A 46 -10.36 -17.16 3.67
N SER A 47 -9.73 -17.96 4.53
CA SER A 47 -8.36 -17.71 5.01
C SER A 47 -7.41 -17.57 3.81
N GLU A 48 -6.46 -16.63 3.90
CA GLU A 48 -5.53 -16.26 2.82
C GLU A 48 -6.18 -15.69 1.55
N GLY A 49 -7.51 -15.58 1.49
CA GLY A 49 -8.20 -15.13 0.27
C GLY A 49 -7.83 -13.71 -0.14
N SER A 50 -7.76 -12.77 0.81
CA SER A 50 -7.31 -11.40 0.52
C SER A 50 -5.86 -11.34 0.05
N LYS A 51 -4.99 -12.20 0.57
CA LYS A 51 -3.60 -12.31 0.09
C LYS A 51 -3.55 -12.84 -1.33
N GLU A 52 -4.41 -13.81 -1.66
CA GLU A 52 -4.50 -14.35 -3.01
C GLU A 52 -5.06 -13.33 -4.00
N LEU A 53 -6.06 -12.55 -3.61
CA LEU A 53 -6.55 -11.42 -4.40
C LEU A 53 -5.42 -10.44 -4.76
N LEU A 54 -4.56 -10.09 -3.80
CA LEU A 54 -3.40 -9.24 -4.06
C LEU A 54 -2.44 -9.87 -5.07
N LYS A 55 -2.16 -11.18 -4.96
CA LYS A 55 -1.33 -11.88 -5.97
C LYS A 55 -1.97 -11.86 -7.35
N ILE A 56 -3.26 -12.11 -7.46
CA ILE A 56 -3.99 -12.05 -8.74
C ILE A 56 -3.88 -10.64 -9.33
N MET A 57 -4.08 -9.60 -8.53
CA MET A 57 -3.95 -8.20 -8.95
C MET A 57 -2.54 -7.91 -9.49
N ILE A 58 -1.49 -8.35 -8.79
CA ILE A 58 -0.08 -8.13 -9.18
C ILE A 58 0.25 -8.89 -10.47
N ASN A 59 -0.16 -10.16 -10.57
CA ASN A 59 0.12 -11.01 -11.74
C ASN A 59 -0.64 -10.58 -13.00
N ASN A 60 -1.68 -9.75 -12.87
CA ASN A 60 -2.48 -9.23 -13.97
C ASN A 60 -2.34 -7.72 -14.13
N GLU A 61 -1.10 -7.22 -14.03
CA GLU A 61 -0.80 -5.77 -13.98
C GLU A 61 -1.26 -4.93 -15.19
N SER A 62 -1.62 -5.58 -16.30
CA SER A 62 -2.15 -4.93 -17.52
C SER A 62 -3.69 -4.85 -17.55
N ASP A 63 -4.40 -5.63 -16.73
CA ASP A 63 -5.86 -5.63 -16.68
C ASP A 63 -6.38 -4.61 -15.66
N LYS A 64 -6.56 -3.38 -16.13
CA LYS A 64 -7.03 -2.26 -15.29
C LYS A 64 -8.41 -2.49 -14.66
N ASN A 65 -9.28 -3.26 -15.32
CA ASN A 65 -10.63 -3.52 -14.81
C ASN A 65 -10.57 -4.52 -13.66
N LEU A 66 -9.79 -5.59 -13.84
CA LEU A 66 -9.54 -6.57 -12.79
C LEU A 66 -8.84 -5.95 -11.58
N ILE A 67 -7.82 -5.12 -11.82
CA ILE A 67 -7.14 -4.38 -10.75
C ILE A 67 -8.13 -3.52 -9.98
N SER A 68 -8.92 -2.69 -10.66
CA SER A 68 -9.88 -1.80 -10.00
C SER A 68 -10.94 -2.59 -9.20
N PHE A 69 -11.38 -3.74 -9.72
CA PHE A 69 -12.31 -4.60 -9.02
C PHE A 69 -11.70 -5.19 -7.76
N ILE A 70 -10.51 -5.81 -7.86
CA ILE A 70 -9.80 -6.38 -6.71
C ILE A 70 -9.48 -5.31 -5.66
N SER A 71 -9.01 -4.13 -6.07
CA SER A 71 -8.78 -3.01 -5.15
C SER A 71 -10.02 -2.66 -4.35
N SER A 72 -11.19 -2.63 -5.00
CA SER A 72 -12.47 -2.33 -4.33
C SER A 72 -12.91 -3.41 -3.33
N LEU A 73 -12.49 -4.66 -3.54
CA LEU A 73 -12.71 -5.74 -2.59
C LEU A 73 -11.76 -5.60 -1.40
N LEU A 74 -10.45 -5.45 -1.67
CA LEU A 74 -9.41 -5.31 -0.64
C LEU A 74 -9.69 -4.11 0.28
N ALA A 75 -10.07 -2.96 -0.27
CA ALA A 75 -10.44 -1.77 0.51
C ALA A 75 -11.57 -1.99 1.53
N LYS A 76 -12.42 -3.01 1.31
CA LYS A 76 -13.55 -3.35 2.20
C LYS A 76 -13.23 -4.47 3.19
N VAL A 77 -12.08 -5.12 3.06
CA VAL A 77 -11.64 -6.17 4.00
C VAL A 77 -11.39 -5.53 5.36
N ASP A 78 -11.83 -6.20 6.44
CA ASP A 78 -11.50 -5.76 7.80
C ASP A 78 -9.97 -5.72 7.95
N PRO A 79 -9.36 -4.57 8.30
CA PRO A 79 -7.92 -4.44 8.45
C PRO A 79 -7.27 -5.48 9.39
N LYS A 80 -8.03 -6.09 10.31
CA LYS A 80 -7.54 -7.17 11.20
C LYS A 80 -7.21 -8.47 10.49
N ILE A 81 -7.79 -8.71 9.32
CA ILE A 81 -7.57 -9.90 8.49
C ILE A 81 -7.02 -9.55 7.11
N ALA A 82 -6.83 -8.26 6.82
CA ALA A 82 -6.27 -7.78 5.57
C ALA A 82 -4.77 -8.10 5.46
N PRO A 83 -4.25 -8.29 4.23
CA PRO A 83 -2.84 -8.61 3.98
C PRO A 83 -2.00 -7.32 4.03
N ILE A 84 -1.97 -6.64 5.18
CA ILE A 84 -1.35 -5.31 5.31
C ILE A 84 0.15 -5.36 5.05
N GLU A 85 0.86 -6.37 5.56
CA GLU A 85 2.31 -6.48 5.31
C GLU A 85 2.61 -6.68 3.83
N GLU A 86 1.84 -7.54 3.15
CA GLU A 86 1.99 -7.77 1.71
C GLU A 86 1.58 -6.55 0.87
N LEU A 87 0.55 -5.80 1.27
CA LEU A 87 0.19 -4.54 0.63
C LEU A 87 1.32 -3.52 0.76
N LEU A 88 1.91 -3.43 1.95
CA LEU A 88 3.05 -2.54 2.18
C LEU A 88 4.29 -2.99 1.37
N GLU A 89 4.54 -4.28 1.23
CA GLU A 89 5.60 -4.79 0.34
C GLU A 89 5.31 -4.51 -1.14
N ALA A 90 4.04 -4.61 -1.56
CA ALA A 90 3.59 -4.36 -2.94
C ALA A 90 3.78 -2.90 -3.37
N MET A 91 4.05 -1.98 -2.45
CA MET A 91 4.41 -0.60 -2.78
C MET A 91 5.76 -0.46 -3.50
N LYS A 92 6.60 -1.51 -3.45
CA LYS A 92 7.85 -1.59 -4.21
C LYS A 92 7.64 -1.90 -5.70
N ILE A 93 6.40 -2.17 -6.13
CA ILE A 93 6.07 -2.46 -7.54
C ILE A 93 6.37 -1.24 -8.41
N GLU A 94 7.07 -1.47 -9.52
CA GLU A 94 7.46 -0.42 -10.48
C GLU A 94 6.24 0.21 -11.17
N ASN A 95 5.26 -0.61 -11.50
CA ASN A 95 4.02 -0.20 -12.15
C ASN A 95 3.24 0.81 -11.28
N ALA A 96 3.31 2.09 -11.68
CA ALA A 96 2.69 3.19 -10.95
C ALA A 96 1.17 3.06 -10.81
N TYR A 97 0.49 2.44 -11.77
CA TYR A 97 -0.95 2.24 -11.71
C TYR A 97 -1.33 1.27 -10.60
N LEU A 98 -0.64 0.11 -10.51
CA LEU A 98 -0.82 -0.84 -9.41
C LEU A 98 -0.45 -0.22 -8.06
N ARG A 99 0.70 0.46 -7.99
CA ARG A 99 1.17 1.11 -6.75
C ARG A 99 0.15 2.12 -6.22
N ASN A 100 -0.46 2.93 -7.08
CA ASN A 100 -1.48 3.90 -6.66
C ASN A 100 -2.75 3.24 -6.11
N HIS A 101 -3.14 2.07 -6.63
CA HIS A 101 -4.24 1.29 -6.07
C HIS A 101 -3.91 0.74 -4.69
N VAL A 102 -2.69 0.24 -4.50
CA VAL A 102 -2.19 -0.21 -3.19
C VAL A 102 -2.19 0.94 -2.19
N ILE A 103 -1.74 2.15 -2.58
CA ILE A 103 -1.83 3.36 -1.75
C ILE A 103 -3.28 3.63 -1.34
N SER A 104 -4.21 3.58 -2.29
CA SER A 104 -5.63 3.83 -2.00
C SER A 104 -6.20 2.83 -0.99
N ILE A 105 -5.87 1.54 -1.10
CA ILE A 105 -6.32 0.51 -0.15
C ILE A 105 -5.75 0.80 1.25
N LEU A 106 -4.46 1.12 1.34
CA LEU A 106 -3.80 1.47 2.59
C LEU A 106 -4.38 2.75 3.23
N GLN A 107 -4.77 3.73 2.40
CA GLN A 107 -5.48 4.94 2.84
C GLN A 107 -6.85 4.60 3.42
N ASP A 108 -7.61 3.71 2.78
CA ASP A 108 -8.93 3.27 3.25
C ASP A 108 -8.86 2.56 4.61
N TYR A 109 -7.77 1.85 4.88
CA TYR A 109 -7.52 1.23 6.20
C TYR A 109 -7.17 2.25 7.29
N GLY A 110 -6.69 3.45 6.91
CA GLY A 110 -6.42 4.55 7.83
C GLY A 110 -5.55 4.13 9.02
N LYS A 111 -5.98 4.48 10.25
CA LYS A 111 -5.18 4.28 11.47
C LYS A 111 -4.76 2.83 11.74
N GLU A 112 -5.43 1.84 11.17
CA GLU A 112 -5.15 0.43 11.42
C GLU A 112 -3.78 0.01 10.85
N ILE A 113 -3.24 0.72 9.84
CA ILE A 113 -1.89 0.45 9.33
C ILE A 113 -0.78 1.12 10.15
N LYS A 114 -1.12 1.96 11.14
CA LYS A 114 -0.15 2.75 11.93
C LYS A 114 0.92 1.88 12.60
N TYR A 115 0.53 0.73 13.14
CA TYR A 115 1.48 -0.21 13.77
C TYR A 115 2.58 -0.64 12.79
N TYR A 116 2.20 -0.99 11.57
CA TYR A 116 3.13 -1.45 10.54
C TYR A 116 4.04 -0.32 10.04
N ILE A 117 3.51 0.89 9.91
CA ILE A 117 4.31 2.08 9.57
C ILE A 117 5.37 2.34 10.64
N VAL A 118 4.99 2.32 11.92
CA VAL A 118 5.94 2.48 13.04
C VAL A 118 7.00 1.39 12.98
N LYS A 119 6.60 0.12 12.79
CA LYS A 119 7.51 -1.03 12.67
C LYS A 119 8.55 -0.80 11.57
N TYR A 120 8.14 -0.26 10.42
CA TYR A 120 9.05 -0.01 9.30
C TYR A 120 9.94 1.20 9.53
N LEU A 121 9.43 2.30 10.10
CA LEU A 121 10.23 3.49 10.44
C LEU A 121 11.38 3.19 11.41
N ILE A 122 11.19 2.28 12.35
CA ILE A 122 12.21 1.91 13.34
C ILE A 122 13.06 0.69 12.91
N GLY A 123 12.78 0.13 11.73
CA GLY A 123 13.46 -1.06 11.22
C GLY A 123 14.82 -0.76 10.59
N ASP A 124 15.64 -1.81 10.44
CA ASP A 124 17.01 -1.68 9.91
C ASP A 124 17.05 -1.47 8.38
N ASP A 125 16.02 -1.92 7.67
CA ASP A 125 15.94 -1.81 6.21
C ASP A 125 15.65 -0.36 5.78
N ARG A 126 16.66 0.25 5.14
CA ARG A 126 16.63 1.62 4.61
C ARG A 126 15.44 1.85 3.68
N ASP A 127 15.17 0.92 2.77
CA ASP A 127 14.15 1.09 1.75
C ASP A 127 12.75 0.99 2.38
N LEU A 128 12.58 0.14 3.41
CA LEU A 128 11.36 0.11 4.22
C LEU A 128 11.14 1.41 5.01
N ARG A 129 12.20 2.06 5.51
CA ARG A 129 12.07 3.38 6.14
C ARG A 129 11.62 4.47 5.15
N ILE A 130 12.28 4.57 3.99
CA ILE A 130 11.85 5.48 2.90
C ILE A 130 10.39 5.22 2.54
N PHE A 131 10.05 3.96 2.38
CA PHE A 131 8.70 3.54 2.06
C PHE A 131 7.69 3.98 3.13
N ALA A 132 8.00 3.77 4.42
CA ALA A 132 7.12 4.19 5.51
C ALA A 132 6.92 5.72 5.54
N ILE A 133 7.94 6.51 5.22
CA ILE A 133 7.83 7.97 5.06
C ILE A 133 6.88 8.32 3.91
N ASN A 134 7.01 7.65 2.76
CA ASN A 134 6.11 7.88 1.63
C ASN A 134 4.66 7.58 2.00
N VAL A 135 4.41 6.48 2.71
CA VAL A 135 3.07 6.15 3.23
C VAL A 135 2.57 7.22 4.21
N LEU A 136 3.42 7.71 5.12
CA LEU A 136 3.04 8.80 6.03
C LEU A 136 2.64 10.08 5.29
N GLY A 137 3.34 10.40 4.20
CA GLY A 137 3.06 11.55 3.34
C GLY A 137 1.79 11.39 2.50
N ASP A 138 1.59 10.20 1.93
CA ASP A 138 0.46 9.91 1.04
C ASP A 138 -0.83 9.66 1.82
N VAL A 139 -0.77 8.95 2.95
CA VAL A 139 -1.94 8.63 3.79
C VAL A 139 -2.33 9.77 4.74
N LYS A 140 -1.38 10.68 5.04
CA LYS A 140 -1.62 11.89 5.86
C LYS A 140 -2.22 11.60 7.23
N PHE A 141 -1.55 10.76 8.02
CA PHE A 141 -1.91 10.60 9.44
C PHE A 141 -1.75 11.93 10.19
N PRO A 142 -2.62 12.25 11.15
CA PRO A 142 -2.44 13.41 12.02
C PRO A 142 -1.05 13.46 12.67
N GLU A 143 -0.48 12.29 12.99
CA GLU A 143 0.82 12.13 13.63
C GLU A 143 2.00 12.03 12.63
N SER A 144 1.77 12.09 11.31
CA SER A 144 2.83 11.95 10.29
C SER A 144 4.00 12.90 10.54
N ARG A 145 3.71 14.17 10.86
CA ARG A 145 4.73 15.18 11.18
C ARG A 145 5.59 14.75 12.38
N GLU A 146 4.97 14.38 13.49
CA GLU A 146 5.67 14.00 14.72
C GLU A 146 6.55 12.77 14.48
N MET A 147 6.02 11.76 13.79
CA MET A 147 6.76 10.54 13.44
C MET A 147 7.99 10.82 12.57
N MET A 148 7.88 11.72 11.59
CA MET A 148 9.02 12.14 10.77
C MET A 148 10.07 12.91 11.57
N LEU A 149 9.66 13.78 12.51
CA LEU A 149 10.58 14.52 13.36
C LEU A 149 11.31 13.62 14.36
N GLU A 150 10.64 12.61 14.91
CA GLU A 150 11.27 11.59 15.76
C GLU A 150 12.29 10.76 14.98
N LEU A 151 11.95 10.35 13.76
CA LEU A 151 12.86 9.66 12.85
C LEU A 151 14.14 10.50 12.61
N LEU A 152 13.99 11.78 12.23
CA LEU A 152 15.13 12.66 11.91
C LEU A 152 16.14 12.84 13.04
N GLN A 153 15.71 12.68 14.30
CA GLN A 153 16.62 12.78 15.45
C GLN A 153 17.63 11.62 15.50
N LYS A 154 17.30 10.47 14.90
CA LYS A 154 18.09 9.24 14.99
C LYS A 154 18.55 8.71 13.63
N GLU A 155 17.99 9.22 12.52
CA GLU A 155 18.26 8.68 11.19
C GLU A 155 19.66 9.01 10.67
N ASP A 156 20.42 7.98 10.30
CA ASP A 156 21.80 8.12 9.84
C ASP A 156 21.94 7.93 8.32
N ASP A 157 20.92 7.46 7.62
CA ASP A 157 20.90 7.44 6.15
C ASP A 157 20.40 8.78 5.61
N VAL A 158 21.25 9.43 4.80
CA VAL A 158 20.94 10.74 4.22
C VAL A 158 19.71 10.69 3.32
N ASN A 159 19.47 9.60 2.60
CA ASN A 159 18.33 9.53 1.69
C ASN A 159 17.03 9.39 2.47
N VAL A 160 17.01 8.55 3.50
CA VAL A 160 15.86 8.42 4.41
C VAL A 160 15.55 9.78 5.05
N ALA A 161 16.58 10.47 5.56
CA ALA A 161 16.40 11.79 6.18
C ALA A 161 15.87 12.83 5.18
N MET A 162 16.40 12.86 3.96
CA MET A 162 15.97 13.83 2.94
C MET A 162 14.57 13.52 2.41
N THR A 163 14.17 12.25 2.31
CA THR A 163 12.77 11.90 2.02
C THR A 163 11.84 12.47 3.10
N ALA A 164 12.18 12.37 4.39
CA ALA A 164 11.37 12.98 5.45
C ALA A 164 11.32 14.51 5.34
N VAL A 165 12.44 15.15 4.99
CA VAL A 165 12.49 16.61 4.76
C VAL A 165 11.60 17.04 3.59
N ASP A 166 11.54 16.25 2.52
CA ASP A 166 10.69 16.54 1.36
C ASP A 166 9.20 16.59 1.72
N TYR A 167 8.74 15.79 2.67
CA TYR A 167 7.35 15.87 3.16
C TYR A 167 7.18 16.97 4.22
N LEU A 168 8.15 17.14 5.13
CA LEU A 168 8.11 18.17 6.17
C LEU A 168 8.12 19.60 5.60
N GLN A 169 8.55 19.83 4.35
CA GLN A 169 8.41 21.14 3.73
C GLN A 169 6.94 21.57 3.57
N GLU A 170 6.01 20.62 3.46
CA GLU A 170 4.57 20.88 3.29
C GLU A 170 3.80 20.87 4.62
N ILE A 171 4.20 19.99 5.55
CA ILE A 171 3.46 19.76 6.81
C ILE A 171 4.18 20.26 8.07
N GLY A 172 5.45 20.67 7.94
CA GLY A 172 6.27 21.15 9.04
C GLY A 172 5.83 22.53 9.54
N GLN A 173 6.18 22.82 10.79
CA GLN A 173 5.89 24.08 11.47
C GLN A 173 7.19 24.82 11.83
N ILE A 174 7.06 26.10 12.17
CA ILE A 174 8.21 26.97 12.51
C ILE A 174 9.08 26.37 13.63
N GLU A 175 8.45 25.68 14.57
CA GLU A 175 9.12 25.02 15.71
C GLU A 175 10.00 23.85 15.30
N ASP A 176 9.82 23.30 14.08
CA ASP A 176 10.59 22.15 13.57
C ASP A 176 11.91 22.55 12.93
N ILE A 177 12.05 23.82 12.55
CA ILE A 177 13.23 24.36 11.84
C ILE A 177 14.54 23.98 12.55
N PRO A 178 14.69 24.05 13.89
CA PRO A 178 15.92 23.64 14.55
C PRO A 178 16.29 22.16 14.36
N ILE A 179 15.31 21.26 14.23
CA ILE A 179 15.55 19.83 13.96
C ILE A 179 16.03 19.66 12.53
N ILE A 180 15.33 20.27 11.57
CA ILE A 180 15.63 20.17 10.14
C ILE A 180 16.99 20.83 9.83
N GLU A 181 17.30 21.98 10.44
CA GLU A 181 18.55 22.71 10.22
C GLU A 181 19.79 21.95 10.70
N LYS A 182 19.66 21.18 11.81
CA LYS A 182 20.76 20.34 12.31
C LYS A 182 21.25 19.32 11.28
N LEU A 183 20.40 18.90 10.34
CA LEU A 183 20.74 17.93 9.30
C LEU A 183 21.89 18.41 8.40
N LYS A 184 22.04 19.73 8.18
CA LYS A 184 23.19 20.30 7.44
C LYS A 184 24.52 19.89 8.06
N SER A 185 24.60 19.95 9.39
CA SER A 185 25.82 19.59 10.12
C SER A 185 26.00 18.07 10.22
N LYS A 186 24.89 17.33 10.37
CA LYS A 186 24.88 15.86 10.44
C LYS A 186 25.39 15.25 9.13
N PHE A 187 24.91 15.75 7.99
CA PHE A 187 25.26 15.29 6.66
C PHE A 187 26.15 16.29 5.90
N LYS A 188 27.12 16.89 6.59
CA LYS A 188 28.00 17.95 6.03
C LYS A 188 28.78 17.56 4.77
N ASN A 189 28.94 16.26 4.51
CA ASN A 189 29.66 15.75 3.36
C ASN A 189 28.76 15.56 2.12
N GLU A 190 27.45 15.82 2.25
CA GLU A 190 26.45 15.62 1.22
C GLU A 190 25.98 17.00 0.69
N PRO A 191 26.53 17.49 -0.43
CA PRO A 191 26.35 18.90 -0.84
C PRO A 191 24.89 19.29 -1.09
N TYR A 192 24.04 18.34 -1.48
CA TYR A 192 22.63 18.60 -1.78
C TYR A 192 21.77 18.80 -0.51
N VAL A 193 22.23 18.33 0.66
CA VAL A 193 21.47 18.44 1.92
C VAL A 193 21.24 19.89 2.30
N GLU A 194 22.25 20.75 2.13
CA GLU A 194 22.11 22.16 2.44
C GLU A 194 21.02 22.83 1.60
N PHE A 195 20.97 22.51 0.30
CA PHE A 195 19.93 23.00 -0.60
C PHE A 195 18.55 22.50 -0.19
N ALA A 196 18.38 21.19 0.03
CA ALA A 196 17.10 20.58 0.40
C ALA A 196 16.57 21.15 1.72
N VAL A 197 17.41 21.23 2.75
CA VAL A 197 17.05 21.80 4.05
C VAL A 197 16.67 23.28 3.93
N ASN A 198 17.44 24.09 3.19
CA ASN A 198 17.13 25.49 2.99
C ASN A 198 15.80 25.69 2.26
N ASN A 199 15.51 24.85 1.27
CA ASN A 199 14.23 24.87 0.58
C ASN A 199 13.07 24.51 1.53
N ALA A 200 13.22 23.44 2.31
CA ALA A 200 12.20 23.03 3.27
C ALA A 200 11.91 24.12 4.32
N ILE A 201 12.94 24.73 4.90
CA ILE A 201 12.78 25.85 5.85
C ILE A 201 12.09 27.05 5.20
N LYS A 202 12.37 27.32 3.92
CA LYS A 202 11.71 28.39 3.19
C LYS A 202 10.22 28.10 3.00
N MET A 203 9.84 26.87 2.66
CA MET A 203 8.43 26.47 2.51
C MET A 203 7.68 26.52 3.84
N ILE A 204 8.28 26.06 4.93
CA ILE A 204 7.70 26.11 6.28
C ILE A 204 7.41 27.55 6.75
N LYS A 205 8.20 28.53 6.28
CA LYS A 205 8.02 29.96 6.61
C LYS A 205 7.04 30.70 5.70
N ALA A 206 6.63 30.08 4.58
CA ALA A 206 5.76 30.71 3.59
C ALA A 206 4.29 30.68 4.04
#